data_AF-A0A1H0SG49-F1
#
_entry.id   AF-A0A1H0SG49-F1
#
_cell.length_a   1.000
_cell.length_b   1.000
_cell.length_c   1.000
_cell.angle_alpha   90.00
_cell.angle_beta   90.00
_cell.angle_gamma   90.00
#
_symmetry.space_group_name_H-M   'P 1'
#
loop_
_entity.id
_entity.type
_entity.pdbx_description
1 polymer ?
#
loop_
_entity_poly.entity_id
_entity_poly.type
_entity_poly.pdbx_seq_one_letter_code
_entity_poly.pdbx_strand_id
1 'polypeptide(L)'
;MTAHFQSGELAFNDAGRIGWASRIAVKLAPQRMFKVASSQGSGYPGFKDAHQPEVWDQRLRLVEETSLAHAPEVELFPTWLRLATRLSGRIPGMARKARILRYSF
;
A
#
# COMPACT_ATOMS: atom_id res chain seq x y z
N MET A 1 -17.35 -11.22 6.95
CA MET A 1 -16.80 -10.45 8.08
C MET A 1 -17.68 -9.24 8.39
N THR A 2 -17.93 -8.36 7.42
CA THR A 2 -18.84 -7.20 7.55
C THR A 2 -20.28 -7.57 7.97
N ALA A 3 -20.81 -8.71 7.49
CA ALA A 3 -22.14 -9.20 7.87
C ALA A 3 -22.33 -9.53 9.37
N HIS A 4 -21.23 -9.66 10.14
CA HIS A 4 -21.29 -9.99 11.57
C HIS A 4 -21.13 -8.76 12.48
N PHE A 5 -20.86 -7.57 11.91
CA PHE A 5 -20.72 -6.33 12.65
C PHE A 5 -21.69 -5.28 12.12
N GLN A 6 -22.24 -4.47 13.03
CA GLN A 6 -23.19 -3.42 12.67
C GLN A 6 -22.52 -2.23 12.00
N SER A 7 -21.25 -1.95 12.32
CA SER A 7 -20.43 -0.99 11.57
C SER A 7 -18.94 -1.26 11.81
N GLY A 8 -18.08 -0.70 10.95
CA GLY A 8 -16.64 -0.72 11.15
C GLY A 8 -15.84 -0.13 9.98
N GLU A 9 -14.52 -0.25 10.08
CA GLU A 9 -13.60 0.15 9.02
C GLU A 9 -12.66 -0.98 8.61
N LEU A 10 -12.36 -1.06 7.31
CA LEU A 10 -11.38 -1.98 6.73
C LEU A 10 -10.29 -1.16 6.03
N ALA A 11 -9.04 -1.42 6.38
CA ALA A 11 -7.89 -0.81 5.72
C ALA A 11 -7.10 -1.86 4.95
N PHE A 12 -6.88 -1.62 3.66
CA PHE A 12 -6.01 -2.42 2.82
C PHE A 12 -4.72 -1.68 2.54
N ASN A 13 -3.59 -2.32 2.81
CA ASN A 13 -2.31 -1.91 2.24
C ASN A 13 -2.26 -2.42 0.80
N ASP A 14 -2.74 -1.60 -0.13
CA ASP A 14 -2.75 -1.86 -1.57
C ASP A 14 -1.35 -1.59 -2.17
N ALA A 15 -0.37 -2.34 -1.65
CA ALA A 15 0.99 -2.32 -2.13
C ALA A 15 1.05 -3.06 -3.47
N GLY A 16 1.02 -2.28 -4.56
CA GLY A 16 1.08 -2.81 -5.92
C GLY A 16 2.42 -3.51 -6.24
N ARG A 17 2.49 -4.12 -7.42
CA ARG A 17 3.61 -4.98 -7.82
C ARG A 17 4.99 -4.33 -7.62
N ILE A 18 5.88 -5.04 -6.92
CA ILE A 18 7.30 -4.71 -6.84
C ILE A 18 7.88 -4.71 -8.27
N GLY A 19 8.29 -3.53 -8.74
CA GLY A 19 8.87 -3.35 -10.07
C GLY A 19 10.28 -3.97 -10.19
N TRP A 20 10.78 -4.11 -11.41
CA TRP A 20 12.11 -4.69 -11.67
C TRP A 20 13.24 -3.94 -10.94
N ALA A 21 13.18 -2.61 -10.89
CA ALA A 21 14.14 -1.77 -10.15
C ALA A 21 14.09 -2.06 -8.64
N SER A 22 12.89 -2.20 -8.07
CA SER A 22 12.70 -2.56 -6.67
C SER A 22 13.17 -3.99 -6.37
N ARG A 23 13.06 -4.93 -7.33
CA ARG A 23 13.64 -6.28 -7.18
C ARG A 23 15.16 -6.26 -7.15
N ILE A 24 15.79 -5.42 -7.99
CA ILE A 24 17.24 -5.23 -7.97
C ILE A 24 17.68 -4.63 -6.63
N ALA A 25 16.98 -3.60 -6.16
CA ALA A 25 17.24 -3.00 -4.85
C ALA A 25 17.09 -4.02 -3.70
N VAL A 26 16.04 -4.85 -3.68
CA VAL A 26 15.85 -5.93 -2.69
C VAL A 26 16.97 -6.97 -2.77
N LYS A 27 17.45 -7.29 -3.98
CA LYS A 27 18.54 -8.25 -4.21
C LYS A 27 19.90 -7.72 -3.74
N LEU A 28 20.10 -6.40 -3.81
CA LEU A 28 21.35 -5.72 -3.43
C LEU A 28 21.36 -5.24 -1.96
N ALA A 29 20.19 -5.11 -1.33
CA ALA A 29 20.08 -4.65 0.05
C ALA A 29 20.36 -5.77 1.08
N PRO A 30 20.76 -5.43 2.32
CA PRO A 30 20.94 -6.41 3.39
C PRO A 30 19.65 -7.21 3.61
N GLN A 31 19.70 -8.54 3.43
CA GLN A 31 18.52 -9.42 3.38
C GLN A 31 17.57 -9.31 4.59
N ARG A 32 18.06 -8.84 5.75
CA ARG A 32 17.25 -8.68 6.96
C ARG A 32 16.18 -7.59 6.85
N MET A 33 16.43 -6.50 6.11
CA MET A 33 15.48 -5.37 6.01
C MET A 33 14.30 -5.65 5.07
N PHE A 34 14.48 -6.50 4.06
CA PHE A 34 13.48 -6.72 3.01
C PHE A 34 12.81 -8.09 3.06
N LYS A 35 13.09 -8.93 4.06
CA LYS A 35 12.51 -10.28 4.18
C LYS A 35 10.97 -10.24 4.16
N VAL A 36 10.36 -9.23 4.78
CA VAL A 36 8.90 -8.99 4.83
C VAL A 36 8.36 -8.42 3.51
N ALA A 37 9.14 -7.61 2.81
CA ALA A 37 8.78 -7.09 1.48
C ALA A 37 8.89 -8.18 0.40
N SER A 38 9.86 -9.08 0.52
CA SER A 38 10.03 -10.23 -0.38
C SER A 38 8.99 -11.32 -0.17
N SER A 39 8.38 -11.42 1.01
CA SER A 39 7.29 -12.37 1.30
C SER A 39 5.91 -11.86 0.91
N GLN A 40 5.73 -10.55 0.72
CA GLN A 40 4.55 -9.97 0.04
C GLN A 40 4.66 -10.30 -1.45
N GLY A 41 4.19 -11.50 -1.79
CA GLY A 41 4.46 -12.20 -3.04
C GLY A 41 4.30 -11.37 -4.32
N SER A 42 5.10 -11.71 -5.32
CA SER A 42 5.15 -11.12 -6.67
C SER A 42 3.87 -11.22 -7.52
N GLY A 43 2.76 -11.68 -6.92
CA GLY A 43 1.51 -12.06 -7.58
C GLY A 43 0.36 -11.06 -7.44
N TYR A 44 0.28 -10.28 -6.36
CA TYR A 44 -0.76 -9.27 -6.20
C TYR A 44 -0.36 -7.96 -6.90
N PRO A 45 -1.06 -7.52 -7.96
CA PRO A 45 -0.70 -6.30 -8.67
C PRO A 45 -1.20 -5.03 -7.97
N GLY A 46 -1.97 -5.16 -6.88
CA GLY A 46 -2.82 -4.11 -6.36
C GLY A 46 -4.18 -4.07 -7.08
N PHE A 47 -5.14 -3.36 -6.53
CA PHE A 47 -6.42 -3.10 -7.21
C PHE A 47 -6.22 -2.13 -8.38
N LYS A 48 -6.73 -2.46 -9.57
CA LYS A 48 -6.77 -1.48 -10.67
C LYS A 48 -7.72 -0.33 -10.36
N ASP A 49 -8.84 -0.66 -9.72
CA ASP A 49 -9.88 0.25 -9.29
C ASP A 49 -10.05 0.13 -7.76
N ALA A 50 -9.93 1.24 -7.05
CA ALA A 50 -10.07 1.27 -5.60
C ALA A 50 -11.52 0.96 -5.15
N HIS A 51 -12.53 1.00 -6.02
CA HIS A 51 -13.89 0.62 -5.66
C HIS A 51 -14.17 -0.88 -5.82
N GLN A 52 -13.20 -1.68 -6.29
CA GLN A 52 -13.38 -3.13 -6.47
C GLN A 52 -13.88 -3.85 -5.19
N PRO A 53 -13.41 -3.53 -3.97
CA PRO A 53 -13.94 -4.16 -2.76
C PRO A 53 -15.42 -3.84 -2.45
N GLU A 54 -15.98 -2.75 -2.98
CA GLU A 54 -17.39 -2.40 -2.77
C GLU A 54 -18.36 -3.37 -3.43
N VAL A 55 -17.91 -4.13 -4.44
CA VAL A 55 -18.75 -5.17 -5.07
C VAL A 55 -18.86 -6.45 -4.22
N TRP A 56 -18.01 -6.60 -3.20
CA TRP A 56 -18.03 -7.76 -2.31
C TRP A 56 -19.15 -7.67 -1.27
N ASP A 57 -19.49 -6.45 -0.86
CA ASP A 57 -20.57 -6.15 0.07
C ASP A 57 -21.10 -4.73 -0.21
N GLN A 58 -22.41 -4.62 -0.44
CA GLN A 58 -23.06 -3.35 -0.74
C GLN A 58 -22.96 -2.30 0.38
N ARG A 59 -22.55 -2.68 1.59
CA ARG A 59 -22.30 -1.76 2.71
C ARG A 59 -20.91 -1.12 2.63
N LEU A 60 -19.96 -1.73 1.94
CA LEU A 60 -18.61 -1.20 1.83
C LEU A 60 -18.60 0.08 0.99
N ARG A 61 -18.01 1.13 1.54
CA ARG A 61 -17.78 2.40 0.85
C ARG A 61 -16.35 2.85 1.07
N LEU A 62 -15.63 3.14 -0.01
CA LEU A 62 -14.30 3.74 0.05
C LEU A 62 -14.44 5.14 0.65
N VAL A 63 -13.80 5.36 1.79
CA VAL A 63 -13.80 6.66 2.48
C VAL A 63 -12.48 7.40 2.30
N GLU A 64 -11.39 6.68 1.99
CA GLU A 64 -10.07 7.29 1.82
C GLU A 64 -9.16 6.46 0.92
N GLU A 65 -8.52 7.14 -0.04
CA GLU A 65 -7.38 6.63 -0.79
C GLU A 65 -6.18 7.54 -0.46
N THR A 66 -5.25 7.02 0.34
CA THR A 66 -4.00 7.72 0.67
C THR A 66 -2.80 6.92 0.20
N SER A 67 -1.62 7.54 0.22
CA SER A 67 -0.36 6.86 -0.08
C SER A 67 0.50 6.87 1.16
N LEU A 68 1.21 5.77 1.43
CA LEU A 68 2.24 5.70 2.47
C LEU A 68 3.21 6.89 2.37
N ALA A 69 3.49 7.36 1.15
CA ALA A 69 4.39 8.50 0.94
C ALA A 69 3.93 9.82 1.58
N HIS A 70 2.64 9.93 1.90
CA HIS A 70 2.04 11.08 2.58
C HIS A 70 1.73 10.80 4.05
N ALA A 71 1.96 9.58 4.53
CA ALA A 71 1.70 9.19 5.90
C ALA A 71 2.74 9.81 6.85
N PRO A 72 2.34 10.28 8.04
CA PRO A 72 3.26 10.90 9.01
C PRO A 72 4.34 9.93 9.49
N GLU A 73 4.08 8.62 9.47
CA GLU A 73 5.02 7.55 9.86
C GLU A 73 6.29 7.53 9.00
N VAL A 74 6.27 8.16 7.81
CA VAL A 74 7.46 8.33 6.97
C VAL A 74 8.57 9.10 7.71
N GLU A 75 8.22 9.94 8.70
CA GLU A 75 9.20 10.62 9.55
C GLU A 75 10.05 9.68 10.40
N LEU A 76 9.56 8.46 10.66
CA LEU A 76 10.30 7.44 11.42
C LEU A 76 11.38 6.77 10.56
N PHE A 77 11.37 6.97 9.25
CA PHE A 77 12.34 6.35 8.36
C PHE A 77 13.73 7.00 8.48
N PRO A 78 14.81 6.22 8.25
CA PRO A 78 16.14 6.77 8.00
C PRO A 78 16.07 7.87 6.93
N THR A 79 16.84 8.94 7.09
CA THR A 79 16.73 10.18 6.30
C THR A 79 16.69 9.95 4.79
N TRP A 80 17.57 9.10 4.25
CA TRP A 80 17.61 8.82 2.81
C TRP A 80 16.34 8.12 2.32
N LEU A 81 15.80 7.18 3.12
CA LEU A 81 14.60 6.43 2.78
C LEU A 81 13.37 7.32 2.88
N ARG A 82 13.30 8.18 3.91
CA ARG A 82 12.27 9.23 4.04
C ARG A 82 12.18 10.10 2.80
N LEU A 83 13.33 10.61 2.33
CA LEU A 83 13.42 11.44 1.14
C LEU A 83 12.99 10.67 -0.11
N ALA A 84 13.47 9.44 -0.29
CA ALA A 84 13.09 8.59 -1.41
C ALA A 84 11.57 8.30 -1.43
N THR A 85 10.98 8.02 -0.26
CA THR A 85 9.55 7.76 -0.11
C THR A 85 8.71 9.00 -0.44
N ARG A 86 9.06 10.19 0.09
CA ARG A 86 8.38 11.45 -0.24
C ARG A 86 8.48 11.79 -1.73
N LEU A 87 9.65 11.61 -2.34
CA LEU A 87 9.84 11.83 -3.78
C LEU A 87 8.98 10.86 -4.61
N SER A 88 8.87 9.60 -4.19
CA SER A 88 8.01 8.62 -4.85
C SER A 88 6.53 9.03 -4.79
N GLY A 89 6.09 9.66 -3.69
CA GLY A 89 4.73 10.20 -3.55
C GLY A 89 4.38 11.31 -4.54
N ARG A 90 5.39 12.05 -5.04
CA ARG A 90 5.18 13.10 -6.06
C ARG A 90 5.02 12.55 -7.48
N ILE A 91 5.35 11.28 -7.70
CA ILE A 91 5.22 10.63 -9.01
C ILE A 91 3.92 9.82 -8.98
N PRO A 92 2.86 10.21 -9.74
CA PRO A 92 1.54 9.58 -9.64
C PRO A 92 1.54 8.06 -9.85
N GLY A 93 2.42 7.55 -10.70
CA GLY A 93 2.58 6.10 -10.93
C GLY A 93 3.26 5.36 -9.78
N MET A 94 4.09 6.02 -8.98
CA MET A 94 4.76 5.44 -7.81
C MET A 94 3.94 5.63 -6.53
N ALA A 95 3.26 6.77 -6.37
CA ALA A 95 2.33 7.00 -5.28
C ALA A 95 1.23 5.92 -5.21
N ARG A 96 0.74 5.48 -6.37
CA ARG A 96 -0.22 4.39 -6.51
C ARG A 96 0.29 3.00 -6.09
N LYS A 97 1.60 2.81 -5.95
CA LYS A 97 2.17 1.51 -5.55
C LYS A 97 2.21 1.28 -4.06
N ALA A 98 1.93 2.30 -3.25
CA ALA A 98 1.91 2.20 -1.80
C ALA A 98 0.62 2.82 -1.27
N ARG A 99 -0.52 2.44 -1.86
CA ARG A 99 -1.82 2.98 -1.46
C ARG A 99 -2.29 2.31 -0.18
N ILE A 100 -2.97 3.10 0.63
CA ILE A 100 -3.74 2.63 1.76
C ILE A 100 -5.18 3.00 1.42
N LEU A 101 -6.02 1.98 1.29
CA LEU A 101 -7.44 2.12 0.96
C LEU A 101 -8.25 1.83 2.21
N ARG A 102 -9.07 2.79 2.64
CA ARG A 102 -9.93 2.66 3.82
C ARG A 102 -11.38 2.64 3.41
N TYR A 103 -12.12 1.68 3.91
CA TYR A 103 -13.54 1.49 3.65
C TYR A 103 -14.32 1.49 4.96
N SER A 104 -15.49 2.10 4.97
CA SER A 104 -16.47 1.93 6.05
C SER A 104 -17.55 0.93 5.63
N PHE A 105 -18.20 0.27 6.58
CA PHE A 105 -19.39 -0.57 6.36
C PHE A 105 -20.32 -0.57 7.57
#